data_AF-A0A0C9ZET2-F1
#
_entry.id   AF-A0A0C9ZET2-F1
#
_cell.length_a   1.000
_cell.length_b   1.000
_cell.length_c   1.000
_cell.angle_alpha   90.00
_cell.angle_beta   90.00
_cell.angle_gamma   90.00
#
_symmetry.space_group_name_H-M   'P 1'
#
loop_
_entity.id
_entity.type
_entity.pdbx_description
1 polymer ?
#
loop_
_entity_poly.entity_id
_entity_poly.type
_entity_poly.pdbx_seq_one_letter_code
_entity_poly.pdbx_strand_id
1 'polypeptide(L)' 'KDFVCVVNVQHNCIDSGCAGSVHSTICQERSETTRTWTVIRHEPTPKFFLNVYSIHNYTHILAALPLSL' A
#
# COMPACT_ATOMS: atom_id res chain seq x y z
N LYS A 1 12.53 -16.19 -11.25
CA LYS A 1 12.96 -15.35 -10.10
C LYS A 1 11.99 -15.68 -9.00
N ASP A 2 12.46 -16.30 -7.93
CA ASP A 2 11.57 -16.93 -6.97
C ASP A 2 11.24 -15.91 -5.88
N PHE A 3 9.96 -15.55 -5.77
CA PHE A 3 9.47 -14.63 -4.76
C PHE A 3 9.05 -15.44 -3.52
N VAL A 4 9.67 -15.15 -2.37
CA VAL A 4 9.44 -15.88 -1.11
C VAL A 4 8.15 -15.44 -0.42
N CYS A 5 7.80 -14.16 -0.51
CA CYS A 5 6.69 -13.57 0.24
C CYS A 5 6.10 -12.36 -0.50
N VAL A 6 4.77 -12.29 -0.55
CA VAL A 6 4.04 -11.07 -0.93
C VAL A 6 3.75 -10.27 0.33
N VAL A 7 3.99 -8.96 0.27
CA VAL A 7 3.79 -8.02 1.37
C VAL A 7 2.68 -7.02 1.05
N ASN A 8 2.03 -6.51 2.10
CA ASN A 8 1.08 -5.41 1.99
C ASN A 8 1.77 -4.14 2.46
N VAL A 9 1.94 -3.17 1.57
CA VAL A 9 2.51 -1.86 1.88
C VAL A 9 1.47 -0.76 1.62
N GLN A 10 1.46 0.24 2.50
CA GLN A 10 0.62 1.43 2.38
C GLN A 10 1.51 2.66 2.33
N HIS A 11 1.23 3.61 1.44
CA HIS A 11 2.04 4.83 1.33
C HIS A 11 1.88 5.70 2.57
N ASN A 12 3.00 6.14 3.14
CA ASN A 12 3.00 7.05 4.28
C ASN A 12 2.75 8.48 3.79
N CYS A 13 1.46 8.79 3.60
CA CYS A 13 1.02 10.07 3.02
C CYS A 13 1.35 11.27 3.92
N ILE A 14 1.32 11.07 5.25
CA ILE A 14 1.55 12.12 6.24
C ILE A 14 2.99 12.62 6.13
N ASP A 15 3.97 11.71 6.25
CA ASP A 15 5.39 12.10 6.20
C ASP A 15 5.86 12.45 4.78
N SER A 16 5.05 12.14 3.77
CA SER A 16 5.31 12.47 2.38
C SER A 16 4.66 13.79 1.94
N GLY A 17 3.81 14.40 2.76
CA GLY A 17 3.14 15.65 2.44
C GLY A 17 2.13 15.54 1.29
N CYS A 18 1.49 14.37 1.12
CA CYS A 18 0.48 14.16 0.07
C CYS A 18 -0.77 15.00 0.35
N ALA A 19 -0.90 16.16 -0.29
CA ALA A 19 -2.02 17.09 -0.10
C ALA A 19 -2.98 17.16 -1.30
N GLY A 20 -2.54 16.69 -2.48
CA GLY A 20 -3.35 16.70 -3.69
C GLY A 20 -4.38 15.58 -3.71
N SER A 21 -5.42 15.74 -4.52
CA SER A 21 -6.40 14.70 -4.82
C SER A 21 -6.68 14.60 -6.31
N VAL A 22 -7.20 13.44 -6.73
CA VAL A 22 -7.57 13.15 -8.12
C VAL A 22 -8.86 12.33 -8.15
N HIS A 23 -9.68 12.51 -9.18
CA HIS A 23 -10.83 11.64 -9.41
C HIS A 23 -10.38 10.33 -10.04
N SER A 24 -10.83 9.21 -9.46
CA SER A 24 -10.59 7.87 -9.97
C SER A 24 -11.92 7.17 -10.24
N THR A 25 -11.95 6.27 -11.22
CA THR A 25 -13.11 5.42 -11.48
C THR A 25 -13.11 4.26 -10.49
N ILE A 26 -14.27 3.97 -9.90
CA ILE A 26 -14.42 2.82 -9.01
C ILE A 26 -14.48 1.55 -9.87
N CYS A 27 -13.63 0.58 -9.57
CA CYS A 27 -13.67 -0.75 -10.16
C CYS A 27 -14.30 -1.75 -9.19
N GLN A 28 -15.22 -2.58 -9.68
CA GLN A 28 -15.82 -3.69 -8.94
C GLN A 28 -15.73 -4.96 -9.77
N GLU A 29 -15.30 -6.07 -9.17
CA GLU A 29 -15.16 -7.36 -9.88
C GLU A 29 -14.35 -7.27 -11.19
N ARG A 30 -13.30 -6.43 -11.20
CA ARG A 30 -12.46 -6.13 -12.37
C ARG A 30 -13.15 -5.36 -13.51
N SER A 31 -14.36 -4.85 -13.28
CA SER A 31 -15.08 -4.00 -14.23
C SER A 31 -15.10 -2.56 -13.73
N GLU A 32 -14.83 -1.61 -14.63
CA GLU A 32 -15.03 -0.19 -14.35
C GLU A 32 -16.52 0.11 -14.17
N THR A 33 -16.86 0.89 -13.15
CA THR A 33 -18.22 1.35 -12.92
C THR A 33 -18.37 2.79 -13.43
N THR A 34 -19.60 3.28 -13.51
CA THR A 34 -19.86 4.70 -13.81
C THR A 34 -19.60 5.62 -12.62
N ARG A 35 -19.27 5.07 -11.45
CA ARG A 35 -19.05 5.84 -10.22
C ARG A 35 -17.60 6.26 -10.13
N THR A 36 -17.38 7.52 -9.73
CA THR A 36 -16.05 8.05 -9.43
C THR A 36 -15.95 8.39 -7.94
N TRP A 37 -14.71 8.45 -7.46
CA TRP A 37 -14.39 8.89 -6.10
C TRP A 37 -13.10 9.70 -6.09
N THR A 38 -12.95 10.55 -5.09
CA THR A 38 -11.76 11.37 -4.89
C THR A 38 -10.73 10.57 -4.10
N VAL A 39 -9.55 10.36 -4.67
CA VAL A 39 -8.42 9.66 -4.02
C VAL A 39 -7.25 10.62 -3.83
N ILE A 40 -6.39 10.31 -2.85
CA ILE A 40 -5.17 11.08 -2.60
C ILE A 40 -4.22 10.93 -3.78
N ARG A 41 -3.67 12.04 -4.27
CA ARG A 41 -2.57 12.04 -5.22
C ARG A 41 -1.26 11.91 -4.44
N HIS A 42 -0.65 10.74 -4.52
CA HIS A 42 0.61 10.46 -3.81
C HIS A 42 1.78 11.22 -4.42
N GLU A 43 2.59 11.83 -3.55
CA GLU A 43 3.92 12.31 -3.94
C GLU A 43 4.85 11.10 -4.16
N PRO A 44 5.81 11.18 -5.10
CA PRO A 44 6.66 10.04 -5.52
C PRO A 44 7.79 9.76 -4.52
N THR A 45 7.45 9.55 -3.26
CA THR A 45 8.37 9.27 -2.17
C THR A 45 8.42 7.77 -1.84
N PRO A 46 9.58 7.22 -1.45
CA PRO A 46 9.71 5.82 -1.10
C PRO A 46 9.35 5.54 0.38
N LYS A 47 8.36 6.25 0.94
CA LYS A 47 7.96 6.12 2.36
C LYS A 47 6.70 5.27 2.47
N PHE A 48 6.81 4.11 3.11
CA PHE A 48 5.70 3.17 3.22
C PHE A 48 5.63 2.57 4.62
N PHE A 49 4.40 2.24 5.04
CA PHE A 49 4.14 1.36 6.16
C PHE A 49 3.98 -0.07 5.64
N LEU A 50 4.73 -0.99 6.24
CA LEU A 50 4.58 -2.42 6.00
C LEU A 50 3.53 -2.97 6.97
N ASN A 51 2.45 -3.52 6.45
CA ASN A 51 1.46 -4.19 7.28
C ASN A 51 1.89 -5.64 7.53
N VAL A 52 2.40 -5.89 8.73
CA VAL A 52 2.93 -7.20 9.16
C VAL A 52 1.82 -8.22 9.45
N TYR A 53 0.59 -7.76 9.72
CA TYR A 53 -0.50 -8.60 10.21
C TYR A 53 -1.53 -8.99 9.13
N SER A 54 -1.57 -8.30 7.99
CA SER A 54 -2.67 -8.46 7.02
C SER A 54 -2.50 -9.58 6.00
N ILE A 55 -1.40 -10.33 6.03
CA ILE A 55 -1.16 -11.47 5.13
C ILE A 55 -0.70 -12.68 5.94
N HIS A 56 -1.06 -13.89 5.49
CA HIS A 56 -0.59 -15.19 6.01
C HIS A 56 0.95 -15.37 6.02
N ASN A 57 1.74 -14.40 5.57
CA ASN A 57 3.20 -14.44 5.47
C ASN A 57 3.93 -13.78 6.64
N TYR A 58 3.24 -13.49 7.74
CA TYR A 58 3.80 -12.76 8.89
C TYR A 58 5.13 -13.36 9.40
N THR A 59 5.30 -14.68 9.40
CA THR A 59 6.56 -15.34 9.82
C THR A 59 7.74 -14.92 8.95
N HIS A 60 7.58 -14.89 7.63
CA HIS A 60 8.63 -14.45 6.71
C HIS A 60 8.92 -12.97 6.86
N ILE A 61 7.88 -12.16 7.11
CA ILE A 61 8.02 -10.72 7.33
C ILE A 61 8.81 -10.46 8.63
N LEU A 62 8.41 -11.08 9.74
CA LEU A 62 9.07 -10.91 11.04
C LEU A 62 10.54 -11.34 11.01
N ALA A 63 10.85 -12.46 10.32
CA ALA A 63 12.23 -12.92 10.17
C ALA A 63 13.13 -11.95 9.39
N ALA A 64 12.54 -11.07 8.56
CA ALA A 64 13.27 -10.07 7.79
C ALA A 64 13.38 -8.71 8.50
N LEU A 65 12.69 -8.51 9.63
CA LEU A 65 12.76 -7.27 10.40
C LEU A 65 13.98 -7.29 11.34
N PRO A 66 14.61 -6.12 11.57
CA PRO A 66 15.66 -6.01 12.58
C PRO A 66 15.08 -6.25 13.97
N LEU A 67 15.88 -6.86 14.86
CA LEU A 67 15.47 -7.17 16.25
C LEU A 67 15.16 -5.92 17.10
N SER A 68 15.52 -4.74 16.63
CA SER A 68 15.36 -3.46 17.33
C SER A 68 14.01 -2.78 17.09
N LEU A 69 13.09 -3.44 16.38
CA LEU A 69 11.78 -2.91 15.97
C LEU A 69 10.67 -3.49 16.84
#